data_AF-A0A1F8T7X1-F1
#
_entry.id   AF-A0A1F8T7X1-F1
#
_cell.length_a   1.000
_cell.length_b   1.000
_cell.length_c   1.000
_cell.angle_alpha   90.00
_cell.angle_beta   90.00
_cell.angle_gamma   90.00
#
_symmetry.space_group_name_H-M   'P 1'
#
loop_
_entity.id
_entity.type
_entity.pdbx_description
1 polymer ?
#
loop_
_entity_poly.entity_id
_entity_poly.type
_entity_poly.pdbx_seq_one_letter_code
_entity_poly.pdbx_strand_id
1 'polypeptide(L)'
;MSERVILADCCEDWILQWGGFYPEGGAFACPECATEWTKARGSAFRRVADGREFERRERRGPRPGSAGGDAAAFPYLASVHGHEPNVERCCAKILLTHGAAMREGSFVCPVCSTRWEKRSERLHGLRVPVFEREGLAGPLTIQAGRTRPFLVSVSEYSPPRD
;
A
#
# COMPACT_ATOMS: atom_id res chain seq x y z
N MET A 1 -9.35 -0.74 21.51
CA MET A 1 -9.36 -0.92 20.04
C MET A 1 -8.82 0.35 19.42
N SER A 2 -7.54 0.35 19.04
CA SER A 2 -6.90 1.52 18.45
C SER A 2 -7.45 1.72 17.04
N GLU A 3 -8.11 2.86 16.84
CA GLU A 3 -8.61 3.33 15.56
C GLU A 3 -7.46 3.26 14.54
N ARG A 4 -7.53 2.30 13.61
CA ARG A 4 -6.57 2.22 12.49
C ARG A 4 -6.92 3.38 11.55
N VAL A 5 -6.40 4.57 11.83
CA VAL A 5 -6.55 5.78 11.00
C VAL A 5 -5.61 5.71 9.81
N ILE A 6 -5.73 4.62 9.06
CA ILE A 6 -5.19 4.57 7.73
C ILE A 6 -6.29 3.92 6.95
N LEU A 7 -7.00 4.82 6.29
CA LEU A 7 -8.11 4.63 5.37
C LEU A 7 -8.03 3.23 4.77
N ALA A 8 -9.10 2.44 4.92
CA ALA A 8 -9.23 1.12 4.32
C ALA A 8 -8.54 1.13 2.96
N ASP A 9 -7.55 0.25 2.75
CA ASP A 9 -6.40 0.42 1.83
C ASP A 9 -6.75 0.86 0.39
N CYS A 10 -8.02 0.82 0.00
CA CYS A 10 -8.56 1.31 -1.27
C CYS A 10 -8.58 2.82 -1.45
N CYS A 11 -8.87 3.60 -0.41
CA CYS A 11 -8.93 5.05 -0.56
C CYS A 11 -7.54 5.65 -0.74
N GLU A 12 -6.56 5.19 0.06
CA GLU A 12 -5.21 5.77 0.07
C GLU A 12 -4.52 5.63 -1.29
N ASP A 13 -4.47 4.41 -1.85
CA ASP A 13 -3.80 4.20 -3.14
C ASP A 13 -4.46 5.00 -4.26
N TRP A 14 -5.80 5.02 -4.29
CA TRP A 14 -6.55 5.80 -5.26
C TRP A 14 -6.22 7.29 -5.17
N ILE A 15 -6.24 7.85 -3.98
CA ILE A 15 -5.96 9.27 -3.76
C ILE A 15 -4.50 9.61 -4.06
N LEU A 16 -3.55 8.73 -3.73
CA LEU A 16 -2.14 8.98 -4.02
C LEU A 16 -1.83 8.92 -5.51
N GLN A 17 -2.54 8.07 -6.27
CA GLN A 17 -2.38 7.94 -7.71
C GLN A 17 -3.15 9.02 -8.47
N TRP A 18 -4.42 9.26 -8.11
CA TRP A 18 -5.35 10.06 -8.90
C TRP A 18 -5.81 11.34 -8.22
N GLY A 19 -5.61 11.48 -6.91
CA GLY A 19 -6.06 12.63 -6.13
C GLY A 19 -5.50 13.98 -6.60
N GLY A 20 -4.37 13.99 -7.30
CA GLY A 20 -3.79 15.20 -7.90
C GLY A 20 -4.58 15.77 -9.09
N PHE A 21 -5.43 14.97 -9.73
CA PHE A 21 -6.21 15.39 -10.90
C PHE A 21 -7.54 16.07 -10.57
N TYR A 22 -8.01 15.93 -9.33
CA TYR A 22 -9.24 16.61 -8.90
C TYR A 22 -8.96 18.08 -8.58
N PRO A 23 -9.85 19.01 -8.98
CA PRO A 23 -9.72 20.42 -8.63
C PRO A 23 -9.95 20.63 -7.13
N GLU A 24 -9.38 21.68 -6.54
CA GLU A 24 -9.69 22.07 -5.16
C GLU A 24 -11.19 22.29 -4.98
N GLY A 25 -11.77 21.76 -3.91
CA GLY A 25 -13.22 21.73 -3.67
C GLY A 25 -13.97 20.63 -4.45
N GLY A 26 -13.31 19.91 -5.37
CA GLY A 26 -13.91 18.81 -6.12
C GLY A 26 -14.24 17.61 -5.23
N ALA A 27 -15.46 17.10 -5.36
CA ALA A 27 -15.91 15.88 -4.69
C ALA A 27 -15.62 14.64 -5.53
N PHE A 28 -15.30 13.52 -4.88
CA PHE A 28 -15.13 12.22 -5.51
C PHE A 28 -15.40 11.09 -4.52
N ALA A 29 -15.66 9.89 -5.04
CA ALA A 29 -15.84 8.69 -4.23
C ALA A 29 -14.74 7.67 -4.55
N CYS A 30 -14.30 6.91 -3.55
CA CYS A 30 -13.43 5.77 -3.77
C CYS A 30 -14.20 4.70 -4.59
N PRO A 31 -13.66 4.22 -5.72
CA PRO A 31 -14.36 3.27 -6.57
C PRO A 31 -14.60 1.90 -5.91
N GLU A 32 -13.84 1.56 -4.88
CA GLU A 32 -13.93 0.25 -4.20
C GLU A 32 -14.96 0.21 -3.09
N CYS A 33 -14.98 1.24 -2.24
CA CYS A 33 -15.75 1.23 -0.99
C CYS A 33 -16.75 2.38 -0.91
N ALA A 34 -16.91 3.14 -2.01
CA ALA A 34 -17.80 4.29 -2.11
C ALA A 34 -17.55 5.39 -1.06
N THR A 35 -16.44 5.36 -0.32
CA THR A 35 -16.13 6.41 0.66
C THR A 35 -15.98 7.74 -0.07
N GLU A 36 -16.71 8.74 0.38
CA GLU A 36 -16.73 10.07 -0.22
C GLU A 36 -15.62 10.97 0.33
N TRP A 37 -15.07 11.76 -0.59
CA TRP A 37 -13.92 12.64 -0.37
C TRP A 37 -14.12 13.99 -1.05
N THR A 38 -13.41 14.98 -0.56
CA THR A 38 -13.27 16.29 -1.19
C THR A 38 -11.78 16.61 -1.30
N LYS A 39 -11.36 17.11 -2.47
CA LYS A 39 -10.02 17.66 -2.64
C LYS A 39 -9.90 18.95 -1.82
N ALA A 40 -9.06 18.94 -0.80
CA ALA A 40 -8.71 20.15 -0.06
C ALA A 40 -7.54 20.87 -0.75
N ARG A 41 -7.05 21.96 -0.14
CA ARG A 41 -6.00 22.79 -0.73
C ARG A 41 -4.68 22.01 -0.89
N GLY A 42 -3.98 22.22 -2.00
CA GLY A 42 -2.66 21.62 -2.25
C GLY A 42 -2.68 20.09 -2.30
N SER A 43 -1.92 19.43 -1.43
CA SER A 43 -1.81 17.96 -1.37
C SER A 43 -2.78 17.31 -0.35
N ALA A 44 -3.75 18.08 0.15
CA ALA A 44 -4.70 17.63 1.17
C ALA A 44 -6.03 17.12 0.58
N PHE A 45 -6.70 16.27 1.35
CA PHE A 45 -7.95 15.58 1.03
C PHE A 45 -8.78 15.43 2.30
N ARG A 46 -10.06 15.74 2.23
CA ARG A 46 -10.98 15.65 3.36
C ARG A 46 -11.96 14.51 3.16
N ARG A 47 -12.09 13.63 4.15
CA ARG A 47 -13.11 12.59 4.15
C ARG A 47 -14.46 13.20 4.53
N VAL A 48 -15.51 12.93 3.75
CA VAL A 48 -16.82 13.56 3.96
C VAL A 48 -17.49 13.04 5.23
N ALA A 49 -17.39 11.75 5.50
CA ALA A 49 -18.11 11.09 6.59
C ALA A 49 -17.77 11.64 7.99
N ASP A 50 -16.52 12.04 8.22
CA ASP A 50 -16.03 12.49 9.54
C ASP A 50 -15.25 13.80 9.50
N GLY A 51 -15.15 14.45 8.34
CA GLY A 51 -14.48 15.73 8.16
C GLY A 51 -12.96 15.69 8.36
N ARG A 52 -12.35 14.51 8.59
CA ARG A 52 -10.90 14.42 8.83
C ARG A 52 -10.12 14.76 7.58
N GLU A 53 -9.07 15.56 7.74
CA GLU A 53 -8.18 15.96 6.67
C GLU A 53 -6.89 15.14 6.67
N PHE A 54 -6.48 14.79 5.46
CA PHE A 54 -5.32 13.96 5.18
C PHE A 54 -4.48 14.64 4.11
N GLU A 55 -3.17 14.65 4.29
CA GLU A 55 -2.23 15.18 3.32
C GLU A 55 -1.31 14.09 2.79
N ARG A 56 -0.99 14.17 1.50
CA ARG A 56 0.05 13.32 0.92
C ARG A 56 1.39 13.69 1.55
N ARG A 57 2.01 12.72 2.21
CA ARG A 57 3.38 12.77 2.70
C ARG A 57 4.22 11.70 2.03
N GLU A 58 5.53 11.85 2.14
CA GLU A 58 6.49 10.84 1.69
C GLU A 58 7.40 10.45 2.85
N ARG A 59 7.50 9.14 3.10
CA ARG A 59 8.51 8.60 4.00
C ARG A 59 9.70 8.16 3.17
N ARG A 60 10.89 8.59 3.56
CA ARG A 60 12.15 8.12 2.97
C ARG A 60 12.80 7.14 3.94
N GLY A 61 13.36 6.08 3.39
CA GLY A 61 14.15 5.11 4.16
C GLY A 61 15.38 5.74 4.82
N PRO A 62 15.95 5.11 5.86
CA PRO A 62 17.30 5.46 6.32
C PRO A 62 18.27 5.20 5.16
N ARG A 63 18.97 6.23 4.68
CA ARG A 63 20.00 6.10 3.63
C ARG A 63 21.11 5.18 4.17
N PRO A 64 21.35 3.98 3.61
CA PRO A 64 22.57 3.26 3.87
C PRO A 64 23.65 3.88 2.97
N GLY A 65 24.79 4.29 3.53
CA GLY A 65 25.90 4.78 2.72
C GLY A 65 26.37 3.71 1.72
N SER A 66 26.06 3.84 0.44
CA SER A 66 26.79 3.23 -0.70
C SER A 66 26.07 3.52 -2.02
N ALA A 67 26.86 4.02 -2.98
CA ALA A 67 26.67 3.96 -4.43
C ALA A 67 25.23 4.10 -5.01
N GLY A 68 24.84 5.33 -5.34
CA GLY A 68 24.16 5.61 -6.61
C GLY A 68 22.69 5.19 -6.78
N GLY A 69 21.90 5.04 -5.72
CA GLY A 69 20.44 4.85 -5.82
C GLY A 69 19.67 5.90 -5.02
N ASP A 70 18.71 6.58 -5.65
CA ASP A 70 17.79 7.48 -4.96
C ASP A 70 17.08 6.73 -3.82
N ALA A 71 17.01 7.36 -2.65
CA ALA A 71 16.32 6.78 -1.50
C ALA A 71 14.85 6.55 -1.88
N ALA A 72 14.39 5.29 -1.84
CA ALA A 72 13.02 4.94 -2.19
C ALA A 72 12.04 5.79 -1.36
N ALA A 73 11.23 6.60 -2.04
CA ALA A 73 10.20 7.43 -1.43
C ALA A 73 8.90 6.63 -1.35
N PHE A 74 8.29 6.60 -0.16
CA PHE A 74 7.03 5.93 0.11
C PHE A 74 5.92 6.95 0.31
N PRO A 75 5.09 7.22 -0.71
CA PRO A 75 3.95 8.12 -0.56
C PRO A 75 2.84 7.44 0.25
N TYR A 76 2.29 8.17 1.22
CA TYR A 76 1.18 7.78 2.08
C TYR A 76 0.28 8.98 2.40
N LEU A 77 -0.94 8.74 2.86
CA LEU A 77 -1.81 9.79 3.37
C LEU A 77 -1.69 9.90 4.89
N ALA A 78 -1.16 11.02 5.36
CA ALA A 78 -1.07 11.32 6.78
C ALA A 78 -2.26 12.15 7.23
N SER A 79 -2.85 11.83 8.38
CA SER A 79 -3.78 12.75 9.04
C SER A 79 -3.07 14.07 9.34
N VAL A 80 -3.66 15.21 8.97
CA VAL A 80 -3.11 16.54 9.25
C VAL A 80 -2.92 16.76 10.76
N HIS A 81 -3.74 16.09 11.58
CA HIS A 81 -3.68 16.16 13.04
C HIS A 81 -2.59 15.27 13.70
N GLY A 82 -1.64 14.74 12.92
CA GLY A 82 -0.38 14.21 13.47
C GLY A 82 -0.37 12.74 13.90
N HIS A 83 -0.86 11.84 13.05
CA HIS A 83 -0.66 10.40 13.25
C HIS A 83 0.42 9.85 12.31
N GLU A 84 1.34 9.04 12.86
CA GLU A 84 2.35 8.33 12.07
C GLU A 84 1.73 7.16 11.29
N PRO A 85 2.26 6.82 10.10
CA PRO A 85 1.74 5.72 9.30
C PRO A 85 2.04 4.35 9.93
N ASN A 86 1.13 3.41 9.74
CA ASN A 86 1.31 2.00 10.09
C ASN A 86 2.40 1.43 9.21
N VAL A 87 3.48 1.05 9.87
CA VAL A 87 4.69 0.48 9.28
C VAL A 87 4.39 -0.76 8.44
N GLU A 88 3.36 -1.54 8.78
CA GLU A 88 2.97 -2.73 8.01
C GLU A 88 2.49 -2.39 6.60
N ARG A 89 1.94 -1.18 6.39
CA ARG A 89 1.44 -0.74 5.07
C ARG A 89 2.53 -0.45 4.07
N CYS A 90 3.71 0.00 4.51
CA CYS A 90 4.79 0.24 3.56
C CYS A 90 5.28 -1.05 2.91
N CYS A 91 5.33 -2.13 3.67
CA CYS A 91 5.65 -3.45 3.13
C CYS A 91 4.56 -3.91 2.15
N ALA A 92 3.28 -3.80 2.54
CA ALA A 92 2.17 -4.26 1.70
C ALA A 92 2.17 -3.59 0.32
N LYS A 93 2.30 -2.26 0.28
CA LYS A 93 2.32 -1.52 -0.98
C LYS A 93 3.56 -1.79 -1.82
N ILE A 94 4.74 -1.95 -1.21
CA ILE A 94 5.95 -2.34 -1.94
C ILE A 94 5.78 -3.73 -2.57
N LEU A 95 5.19 -4.68 -1.83
CA LEU A 95 4.88 -6.02 -2.33
C LEU A 95 3.87 -5.98 -3.48
N LEU A 96 2.81 -5.16 -3.37
CA LEU A 96 1.82 -5.02 -4.43
C LEU A 96 2.37 -4.37 -5.70
N THR A 97 3.19 -3.33 -5.56
CA THR A 97 3.72 -2.58 -6.70
C THR A 97 4.90 -3.27 -7.37
N HIS A 98 5.80 -3.88 -6.58
CA HIS A 98 7.08 -4.39 -7.07
C HIS A 98 7.27 -5.88 -6.83
N GLY A 99 6.51 -6.49 -5.92
CA GLY A 99 6.75 -7.86 -5.46
C GLY A 99 6.73 -8.90 -6.59
N ALA A 100 5.90 -8.71 -7.62
CA ALA A 100 5.92 -9.59 -8.80
C ALA A 100 7.27 -9.56 -9.54
N ALA A 101 7.87 -8.36 -9.71
CA ALA A 101 9.12 -8.16 -10.44
C ALA A 101 10.39 -8.36 -9.60
N MET A 102 10.28 -8.40 -8.26
CA MET A 102 11.42 -8.65 -7.37
C MET A 102 12.10 -9.99 -7.67
N ARG A 103 13.41 -10.09 -7.42
CA ARG A 103 14.10 -11.39 -7.47
C ARG A 103 13.68 -12.25 -6.27
N GLU A 104 13.71 -13.56 -6.44
CA GLU A 104 13.57 -14.50 -5.31
C GLU A 104 14.73 -14.32 -4.32
N GLY A 105 14.46 -14.67 -3.07
CA GLY A 105 15.38 -14.52 -1.95
C GLY A 105 14.96 -13.44 -0.95
N SER A 106 15.84 -13.21 0.02
CA SER A 106 15.62 -12.24 1.08
C SER A 106 15.72 -10.80 0.57
N PHE A 107 14.85 -9.93 1.06
CA PHE A 107 14.95 -8.49 0.87
C PHE A 107 14.56 -7.74 2.15
N VAL A 108 15.00 -6.49 2.23
CA VAL A 108 14.69 -5.61 3.36
C VAL A 108 13.81 -4.48 2.84
N CYS A 109 12.68 -4.24 3.50
CA CYS A 109 11.83 -3.12 3.20
C CYS A 109 12.66 -1.82 3.36
N PRO A 110 12.84 -1.02 2.30
CA PRO A 110 13.69 0.17 2.35
C PRO A 110 13.13 1.26 3.28
N VAL A 111 11.86 1.17 3.68
CA VAL A 111 11.17 2.19 4.46
C VAL A 111 11.23 1.90 5.96
N CYS A 112 11.02 0.64 6.34
CA CYS A 112 10.90 0.24 7.75
C CYS A 112 11.90 -0.82 8.19
N SER A 113 12.80 -1.24 7.29
CA SER A 113 13.82 -2.25 7.55
C SER A 113 13.29 -3.65 7.90
N THR A 114 11.99 -3.91 7.75
CA THR A 114 11.43 -5.25 7.91
C THR A 114 12.02 -6.19 6.87
N ARG A 115 12.56 -7.32 7.32
CA ARG A 115 13.07 -8.38 6.46
C ARG A 115 11.93 -9.25 5.95
N TRP A 116 11.98 -9.58 4.68
CA TRP A 116 11.04 -10.44 3.98
C TRP A 116 11.80 -11.47 3.15
N GLU A 117 11.17 -12.59 2.90
CA GLU A 117 11.61 -13.61 1.95
C GLU A 117 10.61 -13.67 0.80
N LYS A 118 11.09 -13.62 -0.45
CA LYS A 118 10.28 -13.91 -1.63
C LYS A 118 10.66 -15.27 -2.20
N ARG A 119 9.67 -16.10 -2.48
CA ARG A 119 9.81 -17.30 -3.32
C ARG A 119 8.72 -17.38 -4.37
N SER A 120 8.87 -18.24 -5.38
CA SER A 120 7.76 -18.58 -6.27
C SER A 120 7.20 -19.94 -5.91
N GLU A 121 5.87 -20.04 -5.82
CA GLU A 121 5.17 -21.30 -5.63
C GLU A 121 4.22 -21.56 -6.78
N ARG A 122 3.84 -22.84 -6.96
CA ARG A 122 2.84 -23.23 -7.95
C ARG A 122 1.50 -23.47 -7.24
N LEU A 123 0.56 -22.53 -7.40
CA LEU A 123 -0.79 -22.61 -6.85
C LEU A 123 -1.80 -22.71 -8.00
N HIS A 124 -2.70 -23.70 -7.95
CA HIS A 124 -3.71 -23.93 -9.00
C HIS A 124 -3.14 -23.95 -10.42
N GLY A 125 -1.93 -24.49 -10.59
CA GLY A 125 -1.24 -24.56 -11.88
C GLY A 125 -0.50 -23.29 -12.29
N LEU A 126 -0.73 -22.16 -11.62
CA LEU A 126 -0.08 -20.87 -11.86
C LEU A 126 1.16 -20.69 -10.97
N ARG A 127 2.20 -20.05 -11.50
CA ARG A 127 3.37 -19.64 -10.69
C ARG A 127 3.08 -18.27 -10.08
N VAL A 128 3.06 -18.20 -8.76
CA VAL A 128 2.75 -16.97 -8.02
C VAL A 128 3.88 -16.59 -7.06
N PRO A 129 4.11 -15.29 -6.83
CA PRO A 129 5.05 -14.85 -5.82
C PRO A 129 4.46 -15.08 -4.42
N VAL A 130 5.25 -15.64 -3.52
CA VAL A 130 4.91 -15.86 -2.11
C VAL A 130 5.89 -15.06 -1.25
N PHE A 131 5.35 -14.36 -0.25
CA PHE A 131 6.10 -13.50 0.65
C PHE A 131 5.91 -13.94 2.10
N GLU A 132 7.02 -14.02 2.82
CA GLU A 132 7.05 -14.37 4.24
C GLU A 132 7.90 -13.38 5.04
N ARG A 133 7.56 -13.20 6.31
CA ARG A 133 8.40 -12.49 7.28
C ARG A 133 8.17 -13.08 8.67
N GLU A 134 9.09 -12.78 9.58
CA GLU A 134 8.94 -13.12 10.99
C GLU A 134 7.68 -12.47 11.60
N GLY A 135 6.96 -13.24 12.42
CA GLY A 135 5.74 -12.80 13.11
C GLY A 135 4.48 -12.75 12.23
N LEU A 136 4.55 -13.16 10.97
CA LEU A 136 3.38 -13.28 10.10
C LEU A 136 2.65 -14.60 10.36
N ALA A 137 1.31 -14.57 10.43
CA ALA A 137 0.50 -15.76 10.72
C ALA A 137 0.57 -16.85 9.61
N GLY A 138 0.93 -16.45 8.39
CA GLY A 138 1.15 -17.34 7.25
C GLY A 138 1.65 -16.57 6.03
N PRO A 139 2.18 -17.28 5.02
CA PRO A 139 2.65 -16.65 3.79
C PRO A 139 1.56 -15.85 3.08
N LEU A 140 1.95 -14.75 2.46
CA LEU A 140 1.07 -13.92 1.63
C LEU A 140 1.41 -14.07 0.14
N THR A 141 0.41 -13.87 -0.71
CA THR A 141 0.58 -13.76 -2.16
C THR A 141 -0.24 -12.62 -2.73
N ILE A 142 -0.03 -12.29 -4.01
CA ILE A 142 -0.77 -11.23 -4.72
C ILE A 142 -1.99 -11.85 -5.40
N GLN A 143 -3.16 -11.39 -5.01
CA GLN A 143 -4.42 -11.67 -5.70
C GLN A 143 -4.72 -10.54 -6.68
N ALA A 144 -5.03 -10.88 -7.92
CA ALA A 144 -5.63 -9.93 -8.85
C ALA A 144 -7.08 -9.64 -8.41
N GLY A 145 -7.39 -8.38 -8.15
CA GLY A 145 -8.77 -7.89 -7.99
C GLY A 145 -9.31 -7.30 -9.28
N ARG A 146 -10.60 -6.94 -9.27
CA ARG A 146 -11.29 -6.36 -10.43
C ARG A 146 -10.68 -5.04 -10.91
N THR A 147 -10.18 -4.26 -9.97
CA THR A 147 -9.70 -2.89 -10.19
C THR A 147 -8.25 -2.71 -9.79
N ARG A 148 -7.75 -3.54 -8.86
CA ARG A 148 -6.38 -3.50 -8.35
C ARG A 148 -5.97 -4.81 -7.67
N PRO A 149 -4.66 -5.09 -7.55
CA PRO A 149 -4.19 -6.23 -6.77
C PRO A 149 -4.30 -5.97 -5.26
N PHE A 150 -4.36 -7.06 -4.48
CA PHE A 150 -4.31 -7.03 -3.02
C PHE A 150 -3.56 -8.25 -2.47
N LEU A 151 -3.06 -8.15 -1.23
CA LEU A 151 -2.36 -9.25 -0.57
C LEU A 151 -3.38 -10.15 0.13
N VAL A 152 -3.24 -11.46 -0.04
CA VAL A 152 -4.05 -12.50 0.62
C VAL A 152 -3.15 -13.54 1.23
N SER A 153 -3.64 -14.29 2.21
CA SER A 153 -2.93 -15.50 2.63
C SER A 153 -2.87 -16.50 1.47
N VAL A 154 -1.78 -17.28 1.38
CA VAL A 154 -1.65 -18.33 0.36
C VAL A 154 -2.82 -19.32 0.42
N SER A 155 -3.35 -19.60 1.61
CA SER A 155 -4.54 -20.44 1.82
C SER A 155 -5.84 -19.87 1.24
N GLU A 156 -5.90 -18.56 1.00
CA GLU A 156 -7.08 -17.85 0.46
C GLU A 156 -6.91 -17.45 -1.01
N TYR A 157 -5.77 -17.80 -1.61
CA TYR A 157 -5.52 -17.48 -3.01
C TYR A 157 -6.54 -18.14 -3.93
N SER A 158 -7.17 -17.34 -4.79
CA SER A 158 -8.07 -17.81 -5.83
C SER A 158 -7.47 -17.49 -7.20
N PRO A 159 -7.37 -18.47 -8.12
CA PRO A 159 -6.95 -18.16 -9.48
C PRO A 159 -7.91 -17.13 -10.11
N PRO A 160 -7.42 -16.25 -11.01
CA PRO A 160 -8.29 -15.40 -11.81
C PRO A 160 -9.35 -16.25 -12.50
N ARG A 161 -10.61 -15.81 -12.47
CA ARG A 161 -11.68 -16.44 -13.24
C ARG A 161 -11.61 -15.86 -14.64
N ASP A 162 -11.63 -16.74 -15.65
CA ASP A 162 -11.72 -16.37 -17.07
C ASP A 162 -12.98 -15.53 -17.35
#